data_AF-A0A969YR35-F1
#
_entry.id   AF-A0A969YR35-F1
#
_cell.length_a   1.000
_cell.length_b   1.000
_cell.length_c   1.000
_cell.angle_alpha   90.00
_cell.angle_beta   90.00
_cell.angle_gamma   90.00
#
_symmetry.space_group_name_H-M   'P 1'
#
loop_
_entity.id
_entity.type
_entity.pdbx_description
1 polymer ?
#
loop_
_entity_poly.entity_id
_entity_poly.type
_entity_poly.pdbx_seq_one_letter_code
_entity_poly.pdbx_strand_id
1 'polypeptide(L)'
;MPVETFTKPREFMENLRYSQDRQDTLALLDPGSIDEPIRDIIAGFSALQHCFTLRSCYGHFLCTTGQEPRNLDPIPQGYTGPVTYRIAYIAFRLEDSHRGRTLRQSLSRISAIDPGYIQFGSADWFWERCVNSYA
;
A
#
# COMPACT_ATOMS: atom_id res chain seq x y z
N MET A 1 -22.08 -6.69 5.39
CA MET A 1 -21.65 -5.51 4.61
C MET A 1 -20.16 -5.67 4.40
N PRO A 2 -19.64 -5.72 3.16
CA PRO A 2 -18.20 -5.69 2.96
C PRO A 2 -17.67 -4.42 3.64
N VAL A 3 -16.50 -4.50 4.27
CA VAL A 3 -15.81 -3.29 4.72
C VAL A 3 -15.33 -2.58 3.45
N GLU A 4 -16.13 -1.65 2.93
CA GLU A 4 -15.70 -0.74 1.87
C GLU A 4 -14.68 0.23 2.47
N THR A 5 -13.43 -0.21 2.53
CA THR A 5 -12.32 0.60 3.04
C THR A 5 -11.79 1.57 1.99
N PHE A 6 -12.12 1.34 0.71
CA PHE A 6 -11.59 2.07 -0.43
C PHE A 6 -12.69 2.65 -1.31
N THR A 7 -12.49 3.88 -1.76
CA THR A 7 -13.31 4.51 -2.81
C THR A 7 -12.66 4.27 -4.18
N LYS A 8 -13.43 4.52 -5.25
CA LYS A 8 -12.90 4.47 -6.62
C LYS A 8 -11.63 5.34 -6.71
N PRO A 9 -10.61 4.91 -7.50
CA PRO A 9 -9.37 5.65 -7.60
C PRO A 9 -9.66 7.08 -8.09
N ARG A 10 -9.19 8.06 -7.32
CA ARG A 10 -9.41 9.48 -7.62
C ARG A 10 -8.63 9.91 -8.87
N GLU A 11 -9.14 10.92 -9.56
CA GLU A 11 -8.43 11.56 -10.66
C GLU A 11 -7.15 12.24 -10.18
N PHE A 12 -6.20 12.35 -11.11
CA PHE A 12 -4.94 13.03 -10.83
C PHE A 12 -5.17 14.53 -10.58
N MET A 13 -4.44 15.06 -9.62
CA MET A 13 -4.27 16.49 -9.41
C MET A 13 -2.80 16.87 -9.54
N GLU A 14 -2.55 18.09 -9.99
CA GLU A 14 -1.19 18.62 -10.02
C GLU A 14 -0.59 18.65 -8.61
N ASN A 15 0.65 18.18 -8.49
CA ASN A 15 1.44 18.30 -7.27
C ASN A 15 2.81 18.89 -7.60
N LEU A 16 2.93 20.20 -7.42
CA LEU A 16 4.18 20.94 -7.65
C LEU A 16 5.33 20.52 -6.72
N ARG A 17 5.03 19.83 -5.62
CA ARG A 17 6.01 19.34 -4.64
C ARG A 17 6.39 17.87 -4.84
N TYR A 18 5.89 17.21 -5.89
CA TYR A 18 6.07 15.77 -6.06
C TYR A 18 7.53 15.31 -5.92
N SER A 19 8.47 16.00 -6.58
CA SER A 19 9.90 15.66 -6.51
C SER A 19 10.48 15.76 -5.11
N GLN A 20 10.12 16.81 -4.37
CA GLN A 20 10.57 17.01 -2.99
C GLN A 20 9.93 15.96 -2.06
N ASP A 21 8.61 15.78 -2.15
CA ASP A 21 7.88 14.81 -1.32
C ASP A 21 8.41 13.38 -1.53
N ARG A 22 8.78 13.03 -2.77
CA ARG A 22 9.43 11.75 -3.10
C ARG A 22 10.80 11.63 -2.44
N GLN A 23 11.65 12.66 -2.56
CA GLN A 23 12.98 12.65 -1.93
C GLN A 23 12.88 12.50 -0.41
N ASP A 24 12.03 13.31 0.23
CA ASP A 24 11.84 13.29 1.68
C ASP A 24 11.31 11.93 2.16
N THR A 25 10.34 11.37 1.44
CA THR A 25 9.76 10.07 1.80
C THR A 25 10.76 8.93 1.63
N LEU A 26 11.48 8.89 0.51
CA LEU A 26 12.46 7.83 0.26
C LEU A 26 13.70 7.94 1.16
N ALA A 27 14.09 9.15 1.58
CA ALA A 27 15.18 9.35 2.53
C ALA A 27 14.85 8.79 3.93
N LEU A 28 13.57 8.71 4.28
CA LEU A 28 13.07 8.15 5.55
C LEU A 28 12.70 6.66 5.44
N LEU A 29 12.77 6.07 4.24
CA LEU A 29 12.43 4.67 4.04
C LEU A 29 13.54 3.78 4.61
N ASP A 30 13.26 3.11 5.72
CA ASP A 30 14.12 2.06 6.27
C ASP A 30 13.76 0.70 5.63
N PRO A 31 14.63 0.09 4.80
CA PRO A 31 14.37 -1.21 4.19
C PRO A 31 14.19 -2.35 5.21
N GLY A 32 14.79 -2.23 6.39
CA GLY A 32 14.65 -3.20 7.48
C GLY A 32 13.27 -3.17 8.12
N SER A 33 12.54 -2.07 7.95
CA SER A 33 11.17 -1.90 8.46
C SER A 33 10.09 -2.46 7.51
N ILE A 34 10.47 -2.87 6.29
CA ILE A 34 9.57 -3.42 5.28
C ILE A 34 9.49 -4.94 5.47
N ASP A 35 8.25 -5.44 5.48
CA ASP A 35 7.96 -6.88 5.54
C ASP A 35 8.74 -7.61 4.44
N GLU A 36 9.53 -8.61 4.84
CA GLU A 36 10.49 -9.28 3.96
C GLU A 36 9.87 -9.77 2.64
N PRO A 37 8.66 -10.38 2.62
CA PRO A 37 8.09 -10.93 1.39
C PRO A 37 7.69 -9.92 0.31
N ILE A 38 7.67 -8.62 0.62
CA ILE A 38 7.32 -7.55 -0.35
C ILE A 38 8.46 -6.55 -0.57
N ARG A 39 9.63 -6.80 0.03
CA ARG A 39 10.73 -5.83 0.03
C ARG A 39 11.22 -5.51 -1.37
N ASP A 40 11.31 -6.51 -2.24
CA ASP A 40 11.70 -6.36 -3.64
C ASP A 40 10.66 -5.57 -4.45
N ILE A 41 9.38 -5.78 -4.20
CA ILE A 41 8.27 -5.00 -4.80
C ILE A 41 8.41 -3.52 -4.39
N ILE A 42 8.62 -3.23 -3.10
CA ILE A 42 8.77 -1.85 -2.63
C ILE A 42 10.04 -1.20 -3.19
N ALA A 43 11.15 -1.95 -3.30
CA ALA A 43 12.36 -1.47 -3.96
C ALA A 43 12.11 -1.16 -5.44
N GLY A 44 11.36 -2.01 -6.14
CA GLY A 44 10.95 -1.80 -7.53
C GLY A 44 10.15 -0.52 -7.73
N PHE A 45 9.14 -0.27 -6.88
CA PHE A 45 8.40 0.99 -6.90
C PHE A 45 9.29 2.19 -6.60
N SER A 46 10.22 2.07 -5.66
CA SER A 46 11.13 3.16 -5.27
C SER A 46 12.14 3.52 -6.36
N ALA A 47 12.42 2.62 -7.30
CA ALA A 47 13.25 2.89 -8.47
C ALA A 47 12.54 3.71 -9.56
N LEU A 48 11.20 3.74 -9.54
CA LEU A 48 10.42 4.53 -10.49
C LEU A 48 10.43 6.01 -10.11
N GLN A 49 10.68 6.90 -11.07
CA GLN A 49 10.66 8.35 -10.81
C GLN A 49 9.24 8.86 -10.57
N HIS A 50 8.25 8.26 -11.24
CA HIS A 50 6.84 8.65 -11.22
C HIS A 50 6.01 7.89 -10.17
N CYS A 51 6.67 7.17 -9.25
CA CYS A 51 6.03 6.50 -8.12
C CYS A 51 6.94 6.50 -6.89
N PHE A 52 6.35 6.48 -5.70
CA PHE A 52 7.03 6.07 -4.47
C PHE A 52 6.04 5.52 -3.45
N THR A 53 6.48 4.55 -2.65
CA THR A 53 5.66 3.91 -1.62
C THR A 53 5.58 4.81 -0.38
N LEU A 54 4.36 4.98 0.14
CA LEU A 54 4.08 5.72 1.37
C LEU A 54 3.99 4.79 2.58
N ARG A 55 3.28 3.66 2.43
CA ARG A 55 3.10 2.62 3.46
C ARG A 55 2.86 1.28 2.79
N SER A 56 3.17 0.19 3.47
CA SER A 56 2.83 -1.16 3.01
C SER A 56 2.66 -2.12 4.16
N CYS A 57 2.01 -3.26 3.89
CA CYS A 57 1.94 -4.42 4.76
C CYS A 57 1.78 -5.67 3.90
N TYR A 58 2.54 -6.73 4.19
CA TYR A 58 2.43 -8.02 3.50
C TYR A 58 1.10 -8.74 3.81
N GLY A 59 0.50 -8.41 4.94
CA GLY A 59 -0.71 -9.02 5.45
C GLY A 59 -0.42 -10.32 6.19
N HIS A 60 -1.02 -10.44 7.37
CA HIS A 60 -0.74 -11.52 8.30
C HIS A 60 -1.80 -11.58 9.39
N PHE A 61 -1.74 -12.61 10.23
CA PHE A 61 -2.67 -12.81 11.34
C PHE A 61 -1.96 -12.65 12.67
N LEU A 62 -2.64 -12.05 13.64
CA LEU A 62 -2.22 -11.99 15.03
C LEU A 62 -3.25 -12.73 15.88
N CYS A 63 -2.80 -13.55 16.83
CA CYS A 63 -3.69 -14.37 17.68
C CYS A 63 -3.63 -14.03 19.16
N THR A 64 -2.70 -13.17 19.59
CA THR A 64 -2.55 -12.78 21.00
C THR A 64 -2.73 -11.26 21.18
N THR A 65 -3.41 -10.88 22.26
CA THR A 65 -3.53 -9.48 22.65
C THR A 65 -2.16 -8.93 23.05
N GLY A 66 -1.77 -7.79 22.50
CA GLY A 66 -0.46 -7.18 22.77
C GLY A 66 0.71 -7.80 21.99
N GLN A 67 0.43 -8.71 21.04
CA GLN A 67 1.44 -9.17 20.09
C GLN A 67 2.00 -7.99 19.30
N GLU A 68 3.30 -8.04 18.99
CA GLU A 68 3.93 -7.05 18.13
C GLU A 68 3.19 -6.99 16.78
N PRO A 69 2.67 -5.83 16.33
CA PRO A 69 1.87 -5.74 15.11
C PRO A 69 2.57 -6.14 13.81
N ARG A 70 3.90 -6.22 13.78
CA ARG A 70 4.71 -6.73 12.65
C ARG A 70 5.18 -8.17 12.81
N ASN A 71 4.70 -8.90 13.82
CA ASN A 71 5.02 -10.30 13.96
C ASN A 71 4.43 -11.08 12.77
N LEU A 72 5.29 -11.79 12.03
CA LEU A 72 4.94 -12.61 10.86
C LEU A 72 4.97 -14.12 11.17
N ASP A 73 5.13 -14.51 12.44
CA ASP A 73 5.14 -15.90 12.86
C ASP A 73 3.78 -16.54 12.55
N PRO A 74 3.76 -17.82 12.11
CA PRO A 74 2.52 -18.54 11.88
C PRO A 74 1.67 -18.61 13.15
N ILE A 75 0.34 -18.62 12.96
CA ILE A 75 -0.58 -18.91 14.06
C ILE A 75 -0.25 -20.30 14.63
N PRO A 76 -0.12 -20.46 15.96
CA PRO A 76 0.19 -21.74 16.58
C PRO A 76 -0.79 -22.84 16.15
N GLN A 77 -0.26 -24.02 15.85
CA GLN A 77 -1.07 -25.16 15.49
C GLN A 77 -2.05 -25.51 16.62
N GLY A 78 -3.34 -25.67 16.28
CA GLY A 78 -4.39 -25.95 17.25
C GLY A 78 -4.97 -24.72 17.95
N TYR A 79 -4.55 -23.50 17.58
CA TYR A 79 -5.22 -22.28 18.05
C TYR A 79 -6.65 -22.20 17.49
N THR A 80 -7.64 -22.08 18.36
CA THR A 80 -9.07 -21.99 18.01
C THR A 80 -9.71 -20.66 18.40
N GLY A 81 -8.91 -19.69 18.83
CA GLY A 81 -9.39 -18.37 19.24
C GLY A 81 -9.60 -17.41 18.06
N PRO A 82 -10.06 -16.18 18.35
CA PRO A 82 -10.16 -15.13 17.34
C PRO A 82 -8.78 -14.70 16.84
N VAL A 83 -8.69 -14.36 15.57
CA VAL A 83 -7.49 -13.74 14.98
C VAL A 83 -7.79 -12.32 14.54
N THR A 84 -6.80 -11.44 14.66
CA THR A 84 -6.81 -10.13 14.02
C THR A 84 -6.10 -10.27 12.68
N TYR A 85 -6.84 -10.04 11.59
CA TYR A 85 -6.24 -9.96 10.28
C TYR A 85 -5.68 -8.56 10.03
N ARG A 86 -4.39 -8.49 9.69
CA ARG A 86 -3.73 -7.31 9.17
C ARG A 86 -3.82 -7.39 7.65
N ILE A 87 -4.57 -6.46 7.05
CA ILE A 87 -4.78 -6.45 5.60
C ILE A 87 -3.45 -6.25 4.85
N ALA A 88 -3.27 -6.99 3.76
CA ALA A 88 -2.18 -6.77 2.82
C ALA A 88 -2.48 -5.54 1.96
N TYR A 89 -1.54 -4.60 1.85
CA TYR A 89 -1.70 -3.42 1.01
C TYR A 89 -0.36 -2.79 0.66
N ILE A 90 -0.32 -2.04 -0.44
CA ILE A 90 0.78 -1.13 -0.76
C ILE A 90 0.15 0.21 -1.10
N ALA A 91 0.34 1.19 -0.22
CA ALA A 91 -0.05 2.57 -0.49
C ALA A 91 1.12 3.30 -1.14
N PHE A 92 0.89 3.89 -2.31
CA PHE A 92 1.89 4.62 -3.07
C PHE A 92 1.33 5.94 -3.59
N ARG A 93 2.23 6.86 -3.91
CA ARG A 93 1.90 8.09 -4.61
C ARG A 93 2.39 8.03 -6.05
N LEU A 94 1.57 8.49 -6.97
CA LEU A 94 1.91 8.63 -8.39
C LEU A 94 2.11 10.09 -8.77
N GLU A 95 3.06 10.33 -9.65
CA GLU A 95 3.22 11.63 -10.30
C GLU A 95 2.09 11.87 -11.30
N ASP A 96 1.58 13.10 -11.39
CA ASP A 96 0.72 13.48 -12.50
C ASP A 96 1.53 13.69 -13.79
N SER A 97 2.02 12.58 -14.35
CA SER A 97 2.76 12.52 -15.60
C SER A 97 2.23 11.40 -16.49
N HIS A 98 2.62 11.39 -17.76
CA HIS A 98 2.22 10.31 -18.68
C HIS A 98 2.58 8.92 -18.14
N ARG A 99 3.77 8.78 -17.54
CA ARG A 99 4.23 7.52 -16.94
C ARG A 99 3.43 7.18 -15.68
N GLY A 100 3.17 8.15 -14.80
CA GLY A 100 2.34 7.94 -13.61
C GLY A 100 0.91 7.54 -13.94
N ARG A 101 0.28 8.19 -14.92
CA ARG A 101 -1.07 7.84 -15.42
C ARG A 101 -1.10 6.44 -16.04
N THR A 102 -0.08 6.07 -16.81
CA THR A 102 0.05 4.73 -17.38
C THR A 102 0.19 3.68 -16.28
N LEU A 103 1.02 3.95 -15.26
CA LEU A 103 1.17 3.07 -14.11
C LEU A 103 -0.15 2.92 -13.33
N ARG A 104 -0.91 4.00 -13.11
CA ARG A 104 -2.26 3.93 -12.49
C ARG A 104 -3.15 2.95 -13.22
N GLN A 105 -3.19 3.03 -14.56
CA GLN A 105 -4.03 2.16 -15.39
C GLN A 105 -3.57 0.70 -15.37
N SER A 106 -2.26 0.45 -15.33
CA SER A 106 -1.72 -0.90 -15.21
C SER A 106 -2.06 -1.51 -13.86
N LEU A 107 -1.89 -0.76 -12.77
CA LEU A 107 -2.19 -1.23 -11.41
C LEU A 107 -3.70 -1.45 -11.21
N SER A 108 -4.55 -0.59 -11.78
CA SER A 108 -6.01 -0.76 -11.69
C SER A 108 -6.52 -2.03 -12.39
N ARG A 109 -5.73 -2.65 -13.27
CA ARG A 109 -6.10 -3.93 -13.91
C ARG A 109 -5.79 -5.14 -13.03
N ILE A 110 -4.96 -4.99 -12.00
CA ILE A 110 -4.61 -6.08 -11.08
C ILE A 110 -5.85 -6.52 -10.29
N SER A 111 -6.77 -5.60 -9.96
CA SER A 111 -8.05 -5.96 -9.32
C SER A 111 -8.90 -6.92 -10.13
N ALA A 112 -8.70 -7.01 -11.46
CA ALA A 112 -9.40 -7.97 -12.30
C ALA A 112 -8.90 -9.42 -12.13
N ILE A 113 -7.74 -9.64 -11.50
CA ILE A 113 -7.22 -10.98 -11.20
C ILE A 113 -8.14 -11.70 -10.21
N ASP A 114 -8.50 -11.01 -9.13
CA ASP A 114 -9.49 -11.49 -8.17
C ASP A 114 -10.23 -10.32 -7.51
N PRO A 115 -11.36 -9.87 -8.09
CA PRO A 115 -12.10 -8.71 -7.59
C PRO A 115 -12.68 -8.88 -6.18
N GLY A 116 -12.76 -10.12 -5.66
CA GLY A 116 -13.24 -10.39 -4.31
C GLY A 116 -12.21 -10.09 -3.23
N TYR A 117 -10.92 -10.12 -3.58
CA TYR A 117 -9.81 -10.02 -2.64
C TYR A 117 -8.82 -8.90 -2.97
N ILE A 118 -8.78 -8.44 -4.22
CA ILE A 118 -7.87 -7.40 -4.70
C ILE A 118 -8.68 -6.16 -5.06
N GLN A 119 -8.33 -5.05 -4.43
CA GLN A 119 -8.94 -3.75 -4.69
C GLN A 119 -7.86 -2.77 -5.13
N PHE A 120 -8.27 -1.79 -5.93
CA PHE A 120 -7.43 -0.65 -6.29
C PHE A 120 -8.25 0.62 -6.14
N GLY A 121 -7.80 1.54 -5.30
CA GLY A 121 -8.60 2.70 -4.96
C GLY A 121 -7.82 3.83 -4.31
N SER A 122 -8.58 4.78 -3.77
CA SER A 122 -8.06 5.87 -2.95
C SER A 122 -8.75 5.83 -1.59
N ALA A 123 -8.01 6.12 -0.52
CA ALA A 123 -8.58 6.31 0.81
C ALA A 123 -8.74 7.82 1.06
N ASP A 124 -9.96 8.30 1.31
CA ASP A 124 -10.26 9.74 1.34
C ASP A 124 -9.40 10.51 2.35
N TRP A 125 -9.37 10.05 3.60
CA TRP A 125 -8.57 10.65 4.69
C TRP A 125 -7.07 10.67 4.39
N PHE A 126 -6.59 9.74 3.55
CA PHE A 126 -5.19 9.67 3.16
C PHE A 126 -4.90 10.58 1.97
N TRP A 127 -5.83 10.65 1.02
CA TRP A 127 -5.69 11.44 -0.20
C TRP A 127 -5.70 12.94 0.07
N GLU A 128 -6.49 13.42 1.04
CA GLU A 128 -6.47 14.84 1.47
C GLU A 128 -5.10 15.30 1.96
N ARG A 129 -4.33 14.40 2.58
CA ARG A 129 -2.96 14.67 3.05
C ARG A 129 -1.92 14.39 1.97
N CYS A 130 -2.24 13.46 1.07
CA CYS A 130 -1.35 12.95 0.06
C CYS A 130 -2.06 12.80 -1.28
N VAL A 131 -2.15 13.90 -2.04
CA VAL A 131 -2.77 13.88 -3.37
C VAL A 131 -2.11 12.85 -4.29
N ASN A 132 -2.89 12.27 -5.20
CA ASN A 132 -2.48 11.17 -6.08
C ASN A 132 -1.97 9.93 -5.34
N SER A 133 -2.47 9.70 -4.12
CA SER A 133 -2.26 8.44 -3.41
C SER A 133 -3.29 7.39 -3.79
N TYR A 134 -2.79 6.16 -3.93
CA TYR A 134 -3.57 4.99 -4.26
C TYR A 134 -3.08 3.80 -3.44
N ALA A 135 -3.93 2.76 -3.33
CA ALA A 135 -3.59 1.49 -2.72
C ALA A 135 -4.36 0.35 -3.41
#